data_AF-A0A4Y8ZT16-F1
#
_entry.id   AF-A0A4Y8ZT16-F1
#
_cell.length_a   1.000
_cell.length_b   1.000
_cell.length_c   1.000
_cell.angle_alpha   90.00
_cell.angle_beta   90.00
_cell.angle_gamma   90.00
#
_symmetry.space_group_name_H-M   'P 1'
#
loop_
_entity.id
_entity.type
_entity.pdbx_description
1 polymer ?
#
loop_
_entity_poly.entity_id
_entity_poly.type
_entity_poly.pdbx_seq_one_letter_code
_entity_poly.pdbx_strand_id
1 'polypeptide(L)'
;MRRTLPLLAVLAAAGCGRDDPPPPAEQAKSNAMVPASPPAAAQPVPPSRRDEQETDDAAAVLRRYYDHIEAGRYREAWAMRSTSEEGLERFRRNFAAYDRYQVTLGHPTEPVQADGWTYVEIPIQILGTLKGGKGFGSVGSITMRKAGGARGATDAQREWHIYTG
;
A
#
# COMPACT_ATOMS: atom_id res chain seq x y z
N MET A 1 41.84 -24.71 9.06
CA MET A 1 41.57 -26.06 9.61
C MET A 1 41.08 -26.97 8.49
N ARG A 2 41.76 -28.11 8.33
CA ARG A 2 41.49 -29.17 7.35
C ARG A 2 40.23 -29.96 7.71
N ARG A 3 39.48 -30.44 6.72
CA ARG A 3 39.16 -31.87 6.62
C ARG A 3 38.74 -32.26 5.20
N THR A 4 39.44 -33.27 4.70
CA THR A 4 39.55 -33.80 3.35
C THR A 4 38.79 -35.14 3.27
N LEU A 5 37.95 -35.31 2.23
CA LEU A 5 37.77 -36.49 1.32
C LEU A 5 37.46 -37.91 1.93
N PRO A 6 37.17 -38.99 1.14
CA PRO A 6 36.25 -39.22 0.00
C PRO A 6 35.62 -40.67 -0.12
N LEU A 7 34.88 -40.92 -1.22
CA LEU A 7 34.87 -42.10 -2.15
C LEU A 7 34.03 -43.41 -1.93
N LEU A 8 33.50 -43.88 -3.08
CA LEU A 8 33.16 -45.25 -3.58
C LEU A 8 31.85 -45.94 -3.10
N ALA A 9 31.10 -46.76 -3.86
CA ALA A 9 30.98 -47.12 -5.29
C ALA A 9 29.92 -48.26 -5.50
N VAL A 10 29.61 -48.58 -6.78
CA VAL A 10 29.08 -49.86 -7.38
C VAL A 10 27.56 -50.14 -7.22
N LEU A 11 26.67 -50.31 -8.22
CA LEU A 11 26.50 -51.12 -9.47
C LEU A 11 25.68 -52.43 -9.29
N ALA A 12 24.67 -52.62 -10.16
CA ALA A 12 24.13 -53.88 -10.76
C ALA A 12 22.87 -54.61 -10.19
N ALA A 13 21.80 -54.57 -11.01
CA ALA A 13 21.07 -55.67 -11.68
C ALA A 13 20.19 -56.74 -10.96
N ALA A 14 19.05 -57.00 -11.65
CA ALA A 14 18.26 -58.24 -11.79
C ALA A 14 17.15 -58.59 -10.76
N GLY A 15 15.97 -58.94 -11.28
CA GLY A 15 14.94 -59.69 -10.54
C GLY A 15 13.54 -59.67 -11.18
N CYS A 16 13.12 -60.82 -11.72
CA CYS A 16 11.90 -61.06 -12.50
C CYS A 16 10.59 -61.14 -11.69
N GLY A 17 9.49 -60.73 -12.34
CA GLY A 17 8.30 -61.56 -12.62
C GLY A 17 7.35 -61.97 -11.47
N ARG A 18 6.05 -61.69 -11.66
CA ARG A 18 4.93 -62.63 -11.41
C ARG A 18 3.64 -62.14 -12.07
N ASP A 19 3.14 -62.97 -12.98
CA ASP A 19 1.76 -63.03 -13.49
C ASP A 19 0.75 -63.41 -12.39
N ASP A 20 -0.45 -62.82 -12.43
CA ASP A 20 -1.68 -63.37 -11.85
C ASP A 20 -2.89 -62.97 -12.75
N PRO A 21 -3.86 -63.88 -13.01
CA PRO A 21 -4.93 -63.68 -13.99
C PRO A 21 -6.11 -62.82 -13.51
N PRO A 22 -6.88 -62.19 -14.43
CA PRO A 22 -7.94 -61.25 -14.06
C PRO A 22 -9.29 -61.94 -13.78
N PRO A 23 -10.06 -61.50 -12.77
CA PRO A 23 -11.48 -61.78 -12.71
C PRO A 23 -12.32 -60.74 -13.50
N PRO A 24 -13.52 -61.13 -13.99
CA PRO A 24 -14.22 -60.44 -15.07
C PRO A 24 -15.03 -59.21 -14.60
N ALA A 25 -15.27 -58.33 -15.57
CA ALA A 25 -15.96 -57.06 -15.45
C ALA A 25 -17.38 -57.14 -14.85
N GLU A 26 -17.64 -56.27 -13.87
CA GLU A 26 -18.99 -55.84 -13.51
C GLU A 26 -19.06 -54.29 -13.39
N GLN A 27 -19.44 -53.67 -14.51
CA GLN A 27 -20.43 -52.60 -14.64
C GLN A 27 -20.36 -51.42 -13.64
N ALA A 28 -19.72 -50.31 -14.02
CA ALA A 28 -20.30 -49.15 -14.73
C ALA A 28 -20.89 -48.06 -13.82
N LYS A 29 -20.21 -46.91 -13.73
CA LYS A 29 -20.66 -45.62 -14.32
C LYS A 29 -19.78 -44.43 -13.88
N SER A 30 -19.11 -43.87 -14.89
CA SER A 30 -18.83 -42.44 -15.09
C SER A 30 -17.88 -41.72 -14.11
N ASN A 31 -16.58 -41.99 -14.22
CA ASN A 31 -15.59 -40.93 -14.03
C ASN A 31 -15.66 -39.99 -15.23
N ALA A 32 -16.58 -39.02 -15.18
CA ALA A 32 -16.43 -37.82 -15.96
C ALA A 32 -15.26 -37.04 -15.34
N MET A 33 -14.09 -37.19 -15.94
CA MET A 33 -12.97 -36.28 -15.75
C MET A 33 -13.50 -34.87 -16.03
N VAL A 34 -13.76 -34.09 -14.99
CA VAL A 34 -13.96 -32.65 -15.16
C VAL A 34 -12.60 -32.13 -15.62
N PRO A 35 -12.44 -31.60 -16.85
CA PRO A 35 -11.18 -30.98 -17.21
C PRO A 35 -10.97 -29.83 -16.22
N ALA A 36 -9.87 -29.88 -15.47
CA ALA A 36 -9.46 -28.78 -14.61
C ALA A 36 -9.37 -27.54 -15.50
N SER A 37 -10.30 -26.61 -15.33
CA SER A 37 -10.20 -25.31 -15.98
C SER A 37 -8.91 -24.67 -15.49
N PRO A 38 -8.07 -24.11 -16.39
CA PRO A 38 -6.91 -23.35 -15.96
C PRO A 38 -7.38 -22.26 -14.97
N PRO A 39 -6.61 -21.96 -13.91
CA PRO A 39 -6.99 -20.89 -12.99
C PRO A 39 -7.20 -19.63 -13.82
N ALA A 40 -8.43 -19.12 -13.81
CA ALA A 40 -8.73 -17.85 -14.45
C ALA A 40 -7.74 -16.83 -13.88
N ALA A 41 -6.97 -16.18 -14.75
CA ALA A 41 -6.10 -15.08 -14.34
C ALA A 41 -6.94 -14.15 -13.46
N ALA A 42 -6.50 -13.92 -12.22
CA ALA A 42 -7.24 -13.10 -11.28
C ALA A 42 -7.42 -11.72 -11.91
N GLN A 43 -8.64 -11.43 -12.36
CA GLN A 43 -8.99 -10.10 -12.82
C GLN A 43 -8.89 -9.17 -11.60
N PRO A 44 -8.39 -7.93 -11.76
CA PRO A 44 -8.41 -6.96 -10.68
C PRO A 44 -9.83 -6.86 -10.13
N VAL A 45 -10.01 -7.18 -8.86
CA VAL A 45 -11.28 -6.96 -8.18
C VAL A 45 -11.44 -5.43 -8.04
N PRO A 46 -12.58 -4.85 -8.43
CA PRO A 46 -12.81 -3.42 -8.21
C PRO A 46 -12.83 -3.13 -6.70
N PRO A 47 -12.41 -1.93 -6.27
CA PRO A 47 -12.42 -1.55 -4.86
C PRO A 47 -13.85 -1.62 -4.31
N SER A 48 -13.97 -1.94 -3.03
CA SER A 48 -15.29 -1.90 -2.39
C SER A 48 -15.72 -0.44 -2.17
N ARG A 49 -17.03 -0.18 -2.13
CA ARG A 49 -17.56 1.16 -1.79
C ARG A 49 -16.99 1.71 -0.47
N ARG A 50 -16.71 0.83 0.49
CA ARG A 50 -16.11 1.23 1.76
C ARG A 50 -14.69 1.75 1.53
N ASP A 51 -13.88 1.04 0.74
CA ASP A 51 -12.50 1.42 0.46
C ASP A 51 -12.44 2.72 -0.35
N GLU A 52 -13.36 2.92 -1.29
CA GLU A 52 -13.53 4.20 -1.99
C GLU A 52 -13.82 5.34 -1.01
N GLN A 53 -14.77 5.16 -0.09
CA GLN A 53 -15.06 6.18 0.92
C GLN A 53 -13.87 6.46 1.83
N GLU A 54 -13.13 5.42 2.25
CA GLU A 54 -11.95 5.58 3.10
C GLU A 54 -10.84 6.38 2.42
N THR A 55 -10.62 6.15 1.13
CA THR A 55 -9.61 6.87 0.34
C THR A 55 -10.04 8.31 0.06
N ASP A 56 -11.32 8.55 -0.22
CA ASP A 56 -11.89 9.90 -0.37
C ASP A 56 -11.75 10.73 0.91
N ASP A 57 -12.02 10.13 2.08
CA ASP A 57 -11.87 10.80 3.38
C ASP A 57 -10.40 11.18 3.64
N ALA A 58 -9.45 10.30 3.30
CA ALA A 58 -8.02 10.57 3.43
C ALA A 58 -7.59 11.73 2.51
N ALA A 59 -8.04 11.71 1.26
CA ALA A 59 -7.76 12.77 0.28
C ALA A 59 -8.38 14.11 0.69
N ALA A 60 -9.58 14.11 1.29
CA ALA A 60 -10.23 15.32 1.77
C ALA A 60 -9.41 16.02 2.88
N VAL A 61 -8.85 15.24 3.83
CA VAL A 61 -7.97 15.79 4.87
C VAL A 61 -6.69 16.36 4.27
N LEU A 62 -6.05 15.64 3.35
CA LEU A 62 -4.82 16.11 2.72
C LEU A 62 -5.04 17.37 1.87
N ARG A 63 -6.14 17.43 1.13
CA ARG A 63 -6.55 18.62 0.37
C ARG A 63 -6.71 19.82 1.29
N ARG A 64 -7.46 19.68 2.38
CA ARG A 64 -7.64 20.78 3.36
C ARG A 64 -6.30 21.26 3.92
N TYR A 65 -5.37 20.35 4.21
CA TYR A 65 -4.02 20.73 4.68
C TYR A 65 -3.30 21.63 3.67
N TYR A 66 -3.31 21.25 2.38
CA TYR A 66 -2.71 22.09 1.34
C TYR A 66 -3.50 23.37 1.08
N ASP A 67 -4.84 23.37 1.12
CA ASP A 67 -5.66 24.58 1.01
C ASP A 67 -5.27 25.64 2.07
N HIS A 68 -4.92 25.20 3.29
CA HIS A 68 -4.40 26.08 4.32
C HIS A 68 -3.02 26.66 3.95
N ILE A 69 -2.11 25.84 3.41
CA ILE A 69 -0.79 26.30 2.94
C ILE A 69 -0.92 27.32 1.81
N GLU A 70 -1.71 27.00 0.79
CA GLU A 70 -1.91 27.85 -0.39
C GLU A 70 -2.53 29.20 -0.03
N ALA A 71 -3.42 29.21 0.96
CA ALA A 71 -4.02 30.45 1.49
C ALA A 71 -3.13 31.19 2.51
N GLY A 72 -1.90 30.73 2.77
CA GLY A 72 -1.00 31.32 3.77
C GLY A 72 -1.44 31.13 5.23
N ARG A 73 -2.43 30.26 5.48
CA ARG A 73 -2.96 29.88 6.80
C ARG A 73 -2.07 28.81 7.45
N TYR A 74 -0.80 29.15 7.65
CA TYR A 74 0.23 28.20 8.09
C TYR A 74 0.00 27.64 9.50
N ARG A 75 -0.60 28.42 10.40
CA ARG A 75 -0.93 27.98 11.76
C ARG A 75 -1.98 26.86 11.71
N GLU A 76 -2.99 27.02 10.88
CA GLU A 76 -4.06 26.05 10.69
C GLU A 76 -3.55 24.77 10.00
N ALA A 77 -2.70 24.90 8.97
CA ALA A 77 -2.01 23.76 8.37
C ALA A 77 -1.14 23.02 9.40
N TRP A 78 -0.41 23.75 10.23
CA TRP A 78 0.47 23.18 11.25
C TRP A 78 -0.31 22.43 12.34
N ALA A 79 -1.44 22.97 12.78
CA ALA A 79 -2.31 22.33 13.78
C ALA A 79 -2.86 20.97 13.31
N MET A 80 -2.90 20.71 12.00
CA MET A 80 -3.31 19.40 11.45
C MET A 80 -2.23 18.33 11.57
N ARG A 81 -0.96 18.71 11.79
CA ARG A 81 0.19 17.78 11.85
C ARG A 81 0.90 17.74 13.21
N SER A 82 0.65 18.72 14.08
CA SER A 82 1.32 18.86 15.36
C SER A 82 0.38 19.43 16.40
N THR A 83 0.45 18.87 17.62
CA THR A 83 -0.22 19.43 18.80
C THR A 83 0.63 20.49 19.52
N SER A 84 1.92 20.59 19.18
CA SER A 84 2.86 21.60 19.69
C SER A 84 3.06 22.72 18.67
N GLU A 85 3.22 23.95 19.14
CA GLU A 85 3.63 25.11 18.34
C GLU A 85 5.13 25.08 17.98
N GLU A 86 5.91 24.19 18.60
CA GLU A 86 7.33 24.05 18.34
C GLU A 86 7.58 23.69 16.87
N GLY A 87 8.26 24.58 16.14
CA GLY A 87 8.55 24.39 14.72
C GLY A 87 7.57 25.07 13.77
N LEU A 88 6.47 25.65 14.25
CA LEU A 88 5.55 26.45 13.42
C LEU A 88 6.29 27.54 12.63
N GLU A 89 7.18 28.27 13.30
CA GLU A 89 7.95 29.34 12.66
C GLU A 89 8.91 28.82 11.57
N ARG A 90 9.52 27.65 11.80
CA ARG A 90 10.34 26.99 10.78
C ARG A 90 9.49 26.53 9.60
N PHE A 91 8.33 25.95 9.89
CA PHE A 91 7.36 25.55 8.87
C PHE A 91 6.92 26.75 8.01
N ARG A 92 6.55 27.87 8.62
CA ARG A 92 6.22 29.12 7.91
C ARG A 92 7.38 29.61 7.02
N ARG A 93 8.61 29.59 7.54
CA ARG A 93 9.80 30.01 6.78
C ARG A 93 10.05 29.16 5.54
N ASN A 94 9.72 27.86 5.56
CA ASN A 94 9.87 26.98 4.39
C ASN A 94 9.04 27.45 3.19
N PHE A 95 7.97 28.21 3.42
CA PHE A 95 7.11 28.73 2.35
C PHE A 95 7.41 30.19 1.97
N ALA A 96 8.25 30.88 2.75
CA ALA A 96 8.49 32.32 2.57
C ALA A 96 9.15 32.69 1.24
N ALA A 97 9.79 31.73 0.56
CA ALA A 97 10.43 31.94 -0.74
C ALA A 97 9.46 31.82 -1.93
N TYR A 98 8.26 31.28 -1.72
CA TYR A 98 7.27 31.09 -2.79
C TYR A 98 6.34 32.30 -2.89
N ASP A 99 6.02 32.64 -4.13
CA ASP A 99 4.95 33.58 -4.50
C ASP A 99 3.64 32.82 -4.77
N ARG A 100 3.76 31.65 -5.41
CA ARG A 100 2.68 30.68 -5.57
C ARG A 100 3.14 29.29 -5.18
N TYR A 101 2.29 28.57 -4.47
CA TYR A 101 2.42 27.16 -4.15
C TYR A 101 1.06 26.52 -4.42
N GLN A 102 1.00 25.49 -5.25
CA GLN A 102 -0.21 24.81 -5.66
C GLN A 102 0.03 23.31 -5.66
N VAL A 103 -0.91 22.55 -5.11
CA VAL A 103 -0.81 21.09 -5.03
C VAL A 103 -2.03 20.44 -5.67
N THR A 104 -1.76 19.51 -6.58
CA THR A 104 -2.77 18.62 -7.16
C THR A 104 -2.58 17.23 -6.59
N LEU A 105 -3.68 16.64 -6.11
CA LEU A 105 -3.71 15.29 -5.57
C LEU A 105 -4.04 14.31 -6.71
N GLY A 106 -3.30 13.21 -6.78
CA GLY A 106 -3.61 12.07 -7.64
C GLY A 106 -4.59 11.10 -6.98
N HIS A 107 -4.87 9.99 -7.65
CA HIS A 107 -5.70 8.93 -7.09
C HIS A 107 -5.00 8.25 -5.90
N PRO A 108 -5.67 8.12 -4.75
CA PRO A 108 -5.15 7.37 -3.63
C PRO A 108 -4.98 5.88 -3.96
N THR A 109 -4.05 5.22 -3.29
CA THR A 109 -3.95 3.75 -3.30
C THR A 109 -5.08 3.12 -2.50
N GLU A 110 -5.32 1.83 -2.70
CA GLU A 110 -6.20 1.06 -1.82
C GLU A 110 -5.72 1.13 -0.35
N PRO A 111 -6.65 1.13 0.63
CA PRO A 111 -6.28 1.10 2.04
C PRO A 111 -5.52 -0.17 2.42
N VAL A 112 -4.37 -0.01 3.05
CA VAL A 112 -3.55 -1.12 3.57
C VAL A 112 -3.64 -1.16 5.08
N GLN A 113 -4.01 -2.32 5.64
CA GLN A 113 -4.04 -2.55 7.08
C GLN A 113 -2.72 -3.18 7.54
N ALA A 114 -2.02 -2.53 8.48
CA ALA A 114 -0.80 -3.05 9.08
C ALA A 114 -0.66 -2.56 10.54
N ASP A 115 -0.31 -3.47 11.44
CA ASP A 115 -0.03 -3.16 12.86
C ASP A 115 -1.15 -2.40 13.58
N GLY A 116 -2.42 -2.67 13.24
CA GLY A 116 -3.58 -1.98 13.81
C GLY A 116 -3.84 -0.58 13.25
N TRP A 117 -3.15 -0.20 12.17
CA TRP A 117 -3.32 1.04 11.44
C TRP A 117 -3.78 0.78 10.01
N THR A 118 -4.49 1.75 9.46
CA THR A 118 -4.84 1.85 8.05
C THR A 118 -3.97 2.92 7.41
N TYR A 119 -3.39 2.59 6.25
CA TYR A 119 -2.55 3.48 5.46
C TYR A 119 -3.12 3.66 4.06
N VAL A 120 -3.03 4.88 3.55
CA VAL A 120 -3.35 5.21 2.15
C VAL A 120 -2.24 6.11 1.63
N GLU A 121 -1.69 5.80 0.46
CA GLU A 121 -0.71 6.67 -0.20
C GLU A 121 -1.41 7.52 -1.25
N ILE A 122 -1.13 8.83 -1.24
CA ILE A 122 -1.73 9.79 -2.18
C ILE A 122 -0.60 10.44 -2.97
N PRO A 123 -0.51 10.20 -4.30
CA PRO A 123 0.41 10.92 -5.16
C PRO A 123 0.09 12.41 -5.16
N ILE A 124 1.11 13.25 -5.21
CA ILE A 124 0.96 14.69 -5.31
C ILE A 124 1.83 15.24 -6.43
N GLN A 125 1.33 16.31 -7.06
CA GLN A 125 2.11 17.19 -7.91
C GLN A 125 2.08 18.59 -7.33
N ILE A 126 3.26 19.16 -7.12
CA ILE A 126 3.44 20.52 -6.62
C ILE A 126 3.90 21.37 -7.79
N LEU A 127 3.21 22.49 -8.01
CA LEU A 127 3.62 23.54 -8.93
C LEU A 127 3.74 24.84 -8.16
N GLY A 128 4.77 25.63 -8.45
CA GLY A 128 4.91 26.91 -7.79
C GLY A 128 5.82 27.88 -8.52
N THR A 129 5.85 29.10 -8.01
CA THR A 129 6.72 30.18 -8.45
C THR A 129 7.47 30.72 -7.25
N LEU A 130 8.78 30.87 -7.40
CA LEU A 130 9.61 31.57 -6.42
C LEU A 130 9.39 33.08 -6.55
N LYS A 131 9.63 33.81 -5.46
CA LYS A 131 9.79 35.26 -5.51
C LYS A 131 10.89 35.60 -6.52
N GLY A 132 10.58 36.46 -7.48
CA GLY A 132 11.42 36.71 -8.65
C GLY A 132 11.01 35.95 -9.93
N GLY A 133 9.91 35.19 -9.88
CA GLY A 133 9.22 34.67 -11.06
C GLY A 133 9.69 33.31 -11.59
N LYS A 134 10.75 32.72 -11.01
CA LYS A 134 11.21 31.39 -11.41
C LYS A 134 10.20 30.31 -11.03
N GLY A 135 9.64 29.62 -12.02
CA GLY A 135 8.78 28.46 -11.82
C GLY A 135 9.55 27.23 -11.32
N PHE A 136 8.82 26.32 -10.66
CA PHE A 136 9.27 24.97 -10.35
C PHE A 136 8.10 23.98 -10.33
N GLY A 137 8.43 22.70 -10.45
CA GLY A 137 7.50 21.60 -10.27
C GLY A 137 8.16 20.45 -9.54
N SER A 138 7.39 19.72 -8.73
CA SER A 138 7.85 18.51 -8.04
C SER A 138 6.71 17.49 -8.00
N VAL A 139 7.05 16.21 -7.97
CA VAL A 139 6.11 15.12 -7.75
C VAL A 139 6.56 14.32 -6.54
N GLY A 140 5.61 13.71 -5.85
CA GLY A 140 5.90 12.85 -4.70
C GLY A 140 4.65 12.10 -4.27
N SER A 141 4.71 11.50 -3.10
CA SER A 141 3.55 10.88 -2.47
C SER A 141 3.52 11.20 -0.98
N ILE A 142 2.31 11.23 -0.43
CA ILE A 142 2.05 11.45 0.99
C ILE A 142 1.30 10.24 1.54
N THR A 143 1.84 9.66 2.60
CA THR A 143 1.16 8.59 3.34
C THR A 143 0.21 9.20 4.37
N MET A 144 -1.06 8.82 4.30
CA MET A 144 -2.08 9.09 5.29
C MET A 144 -2.22 7.87 6.21
N ARG A 145 -2.48 8.10 7.49
CA ARG A 145 -2.67 7.03 8.49
C ARG A 145 -3.88 7.31 9.38
N LYS A 146 -4.59 6.26 9.79
CA LYS A 146 -5.57 6.25 10.90
C LYS A 146 -5.58 4.90 11.60
N ALA A 147 -6.19 4.78 12.78
CA ALA A 147 -6.33 3.51 13.48
C ALA A 147 -7.33 2.57 12.76
N GLY A 148 -6.96 1.31 12.56
CA GLY A 148 -7.74 0.28 11.87
C GLY A 148 -8.84 -0.37 12.73
N GLY A 149 -9.54 0.42 13.55
CA GLY A 149 -10.65 -0.07 14.39
C GLY A 149 -10.24 -0.77 15.69
N ALA A 150 -8.99 -0.64 16.13
CA ALA A 150 -8.51 -1.24 17.37
C ALA A 150 -9.26 -0.69 18.62
N ARG A 151 -9.70 -1.60 19.51
CA ARG A 151 -10.26 -1.24 20.81
C ARG A 151 -9.17 -0.56 21.65
N GLY A 152 -9.35 0.73 21.94
CA GLY A 152 -8.40 1.54 22.72
C GLY A 152 -7.76 2.70 21.96
N ALA A 153 -7.99 2.84 20.64
CA ALA A 153 -7.57 4.05 19.92
C ALA A 153 -8.22 5.30 20.52
N THR A 154 -7.51 6.43 20.53
CA THR A 154 -8.11 7.73 20.87
C THR A 154 -8.95 8.24 19.70
N ASP A 155 -9.81 9.24 19.91
CA ASP A 155 -10.59 9.86 18.83
C ASP A 155 -9.67 10.43 17.75
N ALA A 156 -8.62 11.15 18.14
CA ALA A 156 -7.63 11.69 17.22
C ALA A 156 -6.90 10.62 16.40
N GLN A 157 -6.67 9.42 16.97
CA GLN A 157 -6.06 8.31 16.23
C GLN A 157 -7.01 7.68 15.20
N ARG A 158 -8.33 7.79 15.39
CA ARG A 158 -9.33 7.31 14.44
C ARG A 158 -9.49 8.24 13.23
N GLU A 159 -9.04 9.48 13.33
CA GLU A 159 -9.02 10.44 12.23
C GLU A 159 -7.80 10.23 11.32
N TRP A 160 -7.99 10.52 10.03
CA TRP A 160 -6.90 10.56 9.06
C TRP A 160 -5.91 11.67 9.41
N HIS A 161 -4.62 11.32 9.44
CA HIS A 161 -3.53 12.27 9.66
C HIS A 161 -2.37 11.97 8.72
N ILE A 162 -1.58 13.00 8.42
CA ILE A 162 -0.36 12.87 7.64
C ILE A 162 0.64 12.06 8.46
N TYR A 163 1.13 10.95 7.89
CA TYR A 163 2.13 10.13 8.54
C TYR A 163 3.51 10.77 8.40
N THR A 164 4.19 10.97 9.53
CA THR A 164 5.60 11.35 9.60
C THR A 164 6.33 10.24 10.35
N GLY A 165 7.12 9.45 9.61
CA GLY A 165 7.98 8.41 10.18
C GLY A 165 9.19 8.96 10.92
#